data_AF-A0A8D2L4Z5-F1
#
_entry.id   AF-A0A8D2L4Z5-F1
#
_cell.length_a   1.000
_cell.length_b   1.000
_cell.length_c   1.000
_cell.angle_alpha   90.00
_cell.angle_beta   90.00
_cell.angle_gamma   90.00
#
_symmetry.space_group_name_H-M   'P 1'
#
loop_
_entity.id
_entity.type
_entity.pdbx_description
1 polymer ?
#
loop_
_entity_poly.entity_id
_entity_poly.type
_entity_poly.pdbx_seq_one_letter_code
_entity_poly.pdbx_strand_id
1 'polypeptide(L)'
;MDAIWSLEGLETFSGLEELILDNNLLGNDLRLPGLPHLHTLMLNKNQITELESLLDHLAEAVPSLEYLSLLGNTACPNELVCKDKDEGDYQRYRYFVLHKLTNLKFLDSRKVSRSEHEEAILRGAFMKVVKPKETKASAKGSNMPPQGQYTPLPSGSRELTSHRGVLGKCRYVYYGKHSEGNRFIRDDQL
;
A
#
# COMPACT_ATOMS: atom_id res chain seq x y z
N MET A 1 -13.91 4.48 30.95
CA MET A 1 -14.02 3.18 30.25
C MET A 1 -12.63 2.62 30.22
N ASP A 2 -12.44 1.46 30.84
CA ASP A 2 -11.13 0.81 30.90
C ASP A 2 -10.84 0.18 29.54
N ALA A 3 -9.79 0.64 28.88
CA ALA A 3 -9.39 0.14 27.57
C ALA A 3 -8.33 -0.96 27.73
N ILE A 4 -8.45 -2.00 26.91
CA ILE A 4 -7.47 -3.08 26.89
C ILE A 4 -6.25 -2.62 26.09
N TRP A 5 -5.07 -2.78 26.68
CA TRP A 5 -3.78 -2.47 26.05
C TRP A 5 -2.84 -3.69 25.98
N SER A 6 -3.17 -4.78 26.69
CA SER A 6 -2.43 -6.04 26.71
C SER A 6 -3.38 -7.24 26.55
N LEU A 7 -2.89 -8.29 25.91
CA LEU A 7 -3.61 -9.55 25.67
C LEU A 7 -2.96 -10.75 26.38
N GLU A 8 -2.20 -10.49 27.45
CA GLU A 8 -1.65 -11.53 28.31
C GLU A 8 -2.77 -12.43 28.87
N GLY A 9 -2.52 -13.75 28.90
CA GLY A 9 -3.46 -14.76 29.37
C GLY A 9 -4.28 -15.42 28.26
N LEU A 10 -4.30 -14.86 27.03
CA LEU A 10 -4.99 -15.48 25.89
C LEU A 10 -4.43 -16.86 25.53
N GLU A 11 -3.17 -17.16 25.88
CA GLU A 11 -2.53 -18.45 25.66
C GLU A 11 -3.24 -19.62 26.34
N THR A 12 -4.06 -19.35 27.36
CA THR A 12 -4.84 -20.37 28.07
C THR A 12 -6.02 -20.88 27.25
N PHE A 13 -6.48 -20.11 26.25
CA PHE A 13 -7.66 -20.42 25.46
C PHE A 13 -7.30 -21.18 24.17
N SER A 14 -6.92 -22.46 24.33
CA SER A 14 -6.50 -23.31 23.21
C SER A 14 -7.57 -23.52 22.13
N GLY A 15 -8.85 -23.34 22.44
CA GLY A 15 -9.97 -23.44 21.50
C GLY A 15 -10.57 -22.11 21.08
N LEU A 16 -9.83 -20.99 21.22
CA LEU A 16 -10.34 -19.68 20.83
C LEU A 16 -10.47 -19.58 19.30
N GLU A 17 -11.68 -19.34 18.84
CA GLU A 17 -12.04 -19.27 17.41
C GLU A 17 -12.30 -17.83 16.94
N GLU A 18 -12.89 -17.01 17.81
CA GLU A 18 -13.28 -15.63 17.51
C GLU A 18 -12.81 -14.66 18.60
N LEU A 19 -12.20 -13.56 18.17
CA LEU A 19 -11.66 -12.53 19.06
C LEU A 19 -12.06 -11.15 18.56
N ILE A 20 -12.80 -10.42 19.38
CA ILE A 20 -13.27 -9.05 19.09
C ILE A 20 -12.59 -8.09 20.06
N LEU A 21 -11.80 -7.17 19.50
CA LEU A 21 -10.99 -6.20 20.24
C LEU A 21 -11.26 -4.77 19.76
N ASP A 22 -12.47 -4.52 19.28
CA ASP A 22 -12.88 -3.23 18.76
C ASP A 22 -12.88 -2.12 19.83
N ASN A 23 -12.58 -0.89 19.43
CA ASN A 23 -12.56 0.32 20.28
C ASN A 23 -11.61 0.24 21.49
N ASN A 24 -10.45 -0.41 21.30
CA ASN A 24 -9.38 -0.39 22.29
C ASN A 24 -8.27 0.58 21.87
N LEU A 25 -7.18 0.61 22.64
CA LEU A 25 -6.01 1.46 22.38
C LEU A 25 -4.83 0.64 21.87
N LEU A 26 -5.09 -0.49 21.21
CA LEU A 26 -4.04 -1.40 20.75
C LEU A 26 -3.21 -0.73 19.64
N GLY A 27 -1.89 -0.70 19.84
CA GLY A 27 -0.94 -0.12 18.89
C GLY A 27 -0.15 -1.19 18.14
N ASN A 28 1.03 -0.81 17.65
CA ASN A 28 1.96 -1.72 16.95
C ASN A 28 2.67 -2.71 17.90
N ASP A 29 2.51 -2.50 19.21
CA ASP A 29 2.95 -3.35 20.30
C ASP A 29 2.00 -4.53 20.58
N LEU A 30 0.86 -4.60 19.89
CA LEU A 30 -0.05 -5.75 19.94
C LEU A 30 0.72 -7.06 19.70
N ARG A 31 0.62 -7.98 20.66
CA ARG A 31 1.15 -9.34 20.57
C ARG A 31 0.05 -10.35 20.91
N LEU A 32 -0.27 -11.19 19.93
CA LEU A 32 -1.11 -12.37 20.13
C LEU A 32 -0.22 -13.58 20.43
N PRO A 33 -0.61 -14.43 21.39
CA PRO A 33 -0.01 -15.75 21.51
C PRO A 33 -0.37 -16.62 20.28
N GLY A 34 0.25 -17.80 20.17
CA GLY A 34 -0.12 -18.76 19.13
C GLY A 34 -1.55 -19.26 19.35
N LEU A 35 -2.46 -18.88 18.45
CA LEU A 35 -3.88 -19.19 18.49
C LEU A 35 -4.26 -19.92 17.20
N PRO A 36 -3.97 -21.24 17.10
CA PRO A 36 -4.07 -22.00 15.86
C PRO A 36 -5.50 -22.18 15.35
N HIS A 37 -6.51 -22.00 16.21
CA HIS A 37 -7.92 -22.15 15.84
C HIS A 37 -8.63 -20.82 15.57
N LEU A 38 -7.95 -19.68 15.79
CA LEU A 38 -8.56 -18.37 15.61
C LEU A 38 -8.77 -18.10 14.12
N HIS A 39 -10.03 -18.02 13.72
CA HIS A 39 -10.42 -17.72 12.35
C HIS A 39 -11.05 -16.33 12.20
N THR A 40 -11.51 -15.71 13.30
CA THR A 40 -12.10 -14.36 13.28
C THR A 40 -11.37 -13.41 14.23
N LEU A 41 -10.85 -12.31 13.68
CA LEU A 41 -10.18 -11.25 14.45
C LEU A 41 -10.69 -9.86 14.04
N MET A 42 -11.38 -9.19 14.96
CA MET A 42 -11.86 -7.82 14.78
C MET A 42 -11.00 -6.86 15.62
N LEU A 43 -10.35 -5.91 14.97
CA LEU A 43 -9.45 -4.92 15.58
C LEU A 43 -9.87 -3.49 15.24
N ASN A 44 -11.18 -3.25 15.04
CA ASN A 44 -11.67 -1.96 14.56
C ASN A 44 -11.42 -0.83 15.56
N LYS A 45 -11.13 0.37 15.06
CA LYS A 45 -10.95 1.60 15.86
C LYS A 45 -9.91 1.44 16.98
N ASN A 46 -8.75 0.88 16.63
CA ASN A 46 -7.55 0.83 17.46
C ASN A 46 -6.51 1.86 16.94
N GLN A 47 -5.27 1.83 17.44
CA GLN A 47 -4.19 2.77 17.12
C GLN A 47 -3.07 2.15 16.28
N ILE A 48 -3.41 1.16 15.45
CA ILE A 48 -2.42 0.47 14.63
C ILE A 48 -1.99 1.38 13.45
N THR A 49 -0.68 1.54 13.27
CA THR A 49 -0.09 2.35 12.18
C THR A 49 0.76 1.50 11.23
N GLU A 50 1.50 0.51 11.75
CA GLU A 50 2.45 -0.32 11.03
C GLU A 50 1.78 -1.60 10.52
N LEU A 51 1.08 -1.48 9.39
CA LEU A 51 0.33 -2.59 8.79
C LEU A 51 1.17 -3.84 8.55
N GLU A 52 2.34 -3.70 7.94
CA GLU A 52 3.16 -4.87 7.55
C GLU A 52 3.62 -5.68 8.76
N SER A 53 4.09 -5.00 9.81
CA SER A 53 4.52 -5.67 11.05
C SER A 53 3.35 -6.41 11.70
N LEU A 54 2.13 -5.86 11.65
CA LEU A 54 0.95 -6.55 12.14
C LEU A 54 0.69 -7.81 11.31
N LEU A 55 0.66 -7.70 9.98
CA LEU A 55 0.35 -8.82 9.09
C LEU A 55 1.37 -9.96 9.23
N ASP A 56 2.65 -9.63 9.35
CA ASP A 56 3.71 -10.63 9.60
C ASP A 56 3.49 -11.36 10.92
N HIS A 57 3.15 -10.63 11.99
CA HIS A 57 2.80 -11.24 13.29
C HIS A 57 1.56 -12.13 13.18
N LEU A 58 0.50 -11.67 12.49
CA LEU A 58 -0.73 -12.44 12.33
C LEU A 58 -0.50 -13.73 11.53
N ALA A 59 0.31 -13.69 10.48
CA ALA A 59 0.64 -14.87 9.69
C ALA A 59 1.32 -15.97 10.52
N GLU A 60 2.11 -15.59 11.52
CA GLU A 60 2.77 -16.53 12.44
C GLU A 60 1.84 -16.99 13.57
N ALA A 61 1.16 -16.06 14.24
CA ALA A 61 0.40 -16.34 15.46
C ALA A 61 -0.98 -16.97 15.20
N VAL A 62 -1.63 -16.64 14.08
CA VAL A 62 -3.01 -17.04 13.76
C VAL A 62 -3.11 -17.60 12.33
N PRO A 63 -2.50 -18.77 12.05
CA PRO A 63 -2.39 -19.31 10.69
C PRO A 63 -3.72 -19.67 10.02
N SER A 64 -4.78 -19.88 10.82
CA SER A 64 -6.13 -20.22 10.36
C SER A 64 -7.06 -19.02 10.17
N LEU A 65 -6.52 -17.80 10.15
CA LEU A 65 -7.32 -16.58 10.06
C LEU A 65 -8.07 -16.48 8.72
N GLU A 66 -9.40 -16.31 8.79
CA GLU A 66 -10.29 -16.19 7.63
C GLU A 66 -11.04 -14.85 7.57
N TYR A 67 -11.26 -14.21 8.72
CA TYR A 67 -12.00 -12.95 8.87
C TYR A 67 -11.14 -11.95 9.63
N LEU A 68 -10.80 -10.83 8.99
CA LEU A 68 -10.02 -9.76 9.59
C LEU A 68 -10.74 -8.42 9.36
N SER A 69 -10.77 -7.55 10.36
CA SER A 69 -11.22 -6.16 10.19
C SER A 69 -10.30 -5.19 10.93
N LEU A 70 -9.80 -4.19 10.21
CA LEU A 70 -8.88 -3.15 10.68
C LEU A 70 -9.48 -1.74 10.50
N LEU A 71 -10.77 -1.64 10.17
CA LEU A 71 -11.46 -0.37 9.94
C LEU A 71 -11.26 0.62 11.10
N GLY A 72 -10.96 1.87 10.78
CA GLY A 72 -10.76 2.92 11.77
C GLY A 72 -9.37 2.94 12.42
N ASN A 73 -8.43 2.08 12.00
CA ASN A 73 -7.02 2.21 12.32
C ASN A 73 -6.30 3.12 11.32
N THR A 74 -5.19 3.74 11.70
CA THR A 74 -4.35 4.54 10.79
C THR A 74 -3.74 3.69 9.66
N ALA A 75 -3.44 2.42 9.96
CA ALA A 75 -2.96 1.42 9.03
C ALA A 75 -3.98 1.07 7.92
N CYS A 76 -5.29 1.28 8.16
CA CYS A 76 -6.35 1.05 7.20
C CYS A 76 -6.67 2.35 6.44
N PRO A 77 -6.34 2.47 5.14
CA PRO A 77 -6.68 3.62 4.33
C PRO A 77 -8.15 3.57 3.92
N ASN A 78 -9.06 3.97 4.81
CA ASN A 78 -10.46 4.17 4.45
C ASN A 78 -10.75 5.67 4.27
N GLU A 79 -11.59 6.04 3.30
CA GLU A 79 -12.05 7.41 3.03
C GLU A 79 -12.67 8.06 4.28
N LEU A 80 -13.25 7.24 5.18
CA LEU A 80 -13.80 7.66 6.47
C LEU A 80 -12.75 8.19 7.45
N VAL A 81 -11.48 7.81 7.30
CA VAL A 81 -10.38 8.12 8.23
C VAL A 81 -9.46 9.20 7.66
N CYS A 82 -9.30 9.28 6.33
CA CYS A 82 -8.39 10.23 5.69
C CYS A 82 -9.00 10.74 4.38
N LYS A 83 -9.39 12.02 4.33
CA LYS A 83 -10.00 12.66 3.15
C LYS A 83 -9.09 12.70 1.92
N ASP A 84 -7.78 12.54 2.13
CA ASP A 84 -6.78 12.54 1.08
C ASP A 84 -6.57 11.16 0.42
N LYS A 85 -7.28 10.12 0.89
CA LYS A 85 -7.18 8.76 0.36
C LYS A 85 -8.40 8.42 -0.48
N ASP A 86 -8.17 7.76 -1.60
CA ASP A 86 -9.21 7.33 -2.55
C ASP A 86 -9.45 5.80 -2.52
N GLU A 87 -10.45 5.32 -3.26
CA GLU A 87 -10.69 3.88 -3.45
C GLU A 87 -9.45 3.13 -3.99
N GLY A 88 -8.56 3.80 -4.72
CA GLY A 88 -7.31 3.22 -5.22
C GLY A 88 -6.32 2.90 -4.10
N ASP A 89 -6.20 3.76 -3.10
CA ASP A 89 -5.43 3.50 -1.88
C ASP A 89 -5.96 2.26 -1.13
N TYR A 90 -7.27 2.19 -0.96
CA TYR A 90 -7.90 1.05 -0.31
C TYR A 90 -7.69 -0.25 -1.09
N GLN A 91 -7.78 -0.19 -2.42
CA GLN A 91 -7.54 -1.36 -3.27
C GLN A 91 -6.10 -1.90 -3.13
N ARG A 92 -5.10 -1.01 -3.09
CA ARG A 92 -3.70 -1.39 -2.87
C ARG A 92 -3.50 -2.04 -1.51
N TYR A 93 -4.03 -1.41 -0.45
CA TYR A 93 -4.05 -1.97 0.90
C TYR A 93 -4.66 -3.36 0.91
N ARG A 94 -5.84 -3.52 0.29
CA ARG A 94 -6.57 -4.78 0.25
C ARG A 94 -5.75 -5.88 -0.41
N TYR A 95 -5.14 -5.62 -1.57
CA TYR A 95 -4.27 -6.60 -2.23
C TYR A 95 -3.00 -6.91 -1.43
N PHE A 96 -2.42 -5.94 -0.73
CA PHE A 96 -1.28 -6.17 0.14
C PHE A 96 -1.63 -7.08 1.33
N VAL A 97 -2.76 -6.84 1.98
CA VAL A 97 -3.25 -7.68 3.08
C VAL A 97 -3.51 -9.11 2.61
N LEU A 98 -4.21 -9.28 1.49
CA LEU A 98 -4.53 -10.60 0.94
C LEU A 98 -3.29 -11.36 0.44
N HIS A 99 -2.24 -10.65 0.05
CA HIS A 99 -0.95 -11.26 -0.30
C HIS A 99 -0.23 -11.83 0.94
N LYS A 100 -0.28 -11.13 2.07
CA LYS A 100 0.33 -11.59 3.33
C LYS A 100 -0.51 -12.68 4.01
N LEU A 101 -1.84 -12.54 3.98
CA LEU A 101 -2.80 -13.42 4.63
C LEU A 101 -3.68 -14.11 3.57
N THR A 102 -3.12 -15.14 2.93
CA THR A 102 -3.69 -15.77 1.74
C THR A 102 -4.96 -16.59 1.98
N ASN A 103 -5.28 -16.91 3.24
CA ASN A 103 -6.46 -17.70 3.63
C ASN A 103 -7.71 -16.84 3.92
N LEU A 104 -7.61 -15.51 3.85
CA LEU A 104 -8.73 -14.62 4.16
C LEU A 104 -9.91 -14.80 3.20
N LYS A 105 -11.09 -14.98 3.79
CA LYS A 105 -12.40 -15.01 3.10
C LYS A 105 -13.11 -13.66 3.20
N PHE A 106 -12.87 -12.90 4.26
CA PHE A 106 -13.41 -11.57 4.47
C PHE A 106 -12.33 -10.65 5.01
N LEU A 107 -12.25 -9.46 4.42
CA LEU A 107 -11.42 -8.38 4.92
C LEU A 107 -12.28 -7.12 5.07
N ASP A 108 -12.21 -6.55 6.26
CA ASP A 108 -12.98 -5.40 6.70
C ASP A 108 -14.48 -5.65 6.54
N SER A 109 -15.15 -4.93 5.64
CA SER A 109 -16.59 -5.05 5.38
C SER A 109 -16.94 -5.88 4.14
N ARG A 110 -15.95 -6.39 3.39
CA ARG A 110 -16.17 -6.99 2.07
C ARG A 110 -15.59 -8.40 1.97
N LYS A 111 -16.41 -9.33 1.44
CA LYS A 111 -15.97 -10.67 1.06
C LYS A 111 -14.84 -10.59 0.03
N VAL A 112 -13.82 -11.43 0.20
CA VAL A 112 -12.72 -11.56 -0.76
C VAL A 112 -13.22 -12.29 -1.99
N SER A 113 -13.06 -11.68 -3.16
CA SER A 113 -13.40 -12.30 -4.43
C SER A 113 -12.23 -13.11 -4.98
N ARG A 114 -12.52 -14.05 -5.89
CA ARG A 114 -11.48 -14.83 -6.55
C ARG A 114 -10.51 -13.96 -7.36
N SER A 115 -11.01 -12.93 -8.05
CA SER A 115 -10.17 -12.03 -8.83
C SER A 115 -9.24 -11.20 -7.94
N GLU A 116 -9.71 -10.80 -6.75
CA GLU A 116 -8.87 -10.09 -5.78
C GLU A 116 -7.74 -10.98 -5.26
N HIS A 117 -8.05 -12.24 -4.99
CA HIS A 117 -7.06 -13.23 -4.56
C HIS A 117 -5.99 -13.48 -5.63
N GLU A 118 -6.41 -13.68 -6.88
CA GLU A 118 -5.50 -13.86 -8.02
C GLU A 118 -4.62 -12.62 -8.23
N GLU A 119 -5.18 -11.42 -8.17
CA GLU A 119 -4.42 -10.17 -8.30
C GLU A 119 -3.44 -9.97 -7.12
N ALA A 120 -3.84 -10.31 -5.90
CA ALA A 120 -2.98 -10.24 -4.72
C ALA A 120 -1.79 -11.20 -4.82
N ILE A 121 -1.99 -12.42 -5.35
CA ILE A 121 -0.89 -13.35 -5.63
C ILE A 121 0.09 -12.75 -6.65
N LEU A 122 -0.44 -12.16 -7.74
CA LEU A 122 0.39 -11.67 -8.84
C LEU A 122 1.13 -10.37 -8.50
N ARG A 123 0.49 -9.44 -7.78
CA ARG A 123 0.97 -8.07 -7.62
C ARG A 123 1.02 -7.57 -6.18
N GLY A 124 0.44 -8.29 -5.23
CA GLY A 124 0.28 -7.80 -3.86
C GLY A 124 1.59 -7.45 -3.15
N ALA A 125 2.70 -8.14 -3.46
CA ALA A 125 4.04 -7.82 -2.96
C ALA A 125 4.49 -6.37 -3.27
N PHE A 126 3.98 -5.78 -4.37
CA PHE A 126 4.33 -4.43 -4.81
C PHE A 126 3.30 -3.37 -4.38
N MET A 127 2.23 -3.77 -3.69
CA MET A 127 1.16 -2.85 -3.25
C MET A 127 1.48 -2.15 -1.92
N LYS A 128 2.64 -2.43 -1.33
CA LYS A 128 3.15 -1.70 -0.15
C LYS A 128 3.43 -0.25 -0.51
N VAL A 129 2.70 0.67 0.13
CA VAL A 129 2.96 2.10 -0.01
C VAL A 129 4.14 2.49 0.88
N VAL A 130 5.27 2.83 0.27
CA VAL A 130 6.42 3.41 0.97
C VAL A 130 6.37 4.92 0.79
N LYS A 131 6.13 5.66 1.88
CA LYS A 131 6.33 7.11 1.87
C LYS A 131 7.84 7.38 1.95
N PRO A 132 8.44 8.15 1.04
CA PRO A 132 9.80 8.63 1.21
C PRO A 132 9.88 9.34 2.57
N LYS A 133 10.86 8.97 3.39
CA LYS A 133 11.13 9.72 4.61
C LYS A 133 11.46 11.13 4.19
N GLU A 134 10.72 12.13 4.68
CA GLU A 134 11.12 13.52 4.55
C GLU A 134 12.48 13.66 5.22
N THR A 135 13.53 13.65 4.42
CA THR A 135 14.82 14.14 4.88
C THR A 135 14.58 15.60 5.20
N LYS A 136 14.42 15.92 6.49
CA LYS A 136 14.57 17.29 6.98
C LYS A 136 15.95 17.72 6.53
N ALA A 137 16.01 18.40 5.39
CA ALA A 137 17.21 19.02 4.86
C ALA A 137 17.58 20.14 5.84
N SER A 138 18.23 19.75 6.94
CA SER A 138 18.99 20.69 7.76
C SER A 138 20.07 21.22 6.84
N ALA A 139 19.87 22.46 6.40
CA ALA A 139 20.87 23.24 5.71
C ALA A 139 22.08 23.44 6.64
N LYS A 140 23.03 22.50 6.65
CA LYS A 140 24.39 22.70 7.17
C LYS A 140 25.39 21.87 6.35
N GLY A 141 26.22 22.58 5.60
CA GLY A 141 27.64 22.26 5.38
C GLY A 141 27.98 21.16 4.38
N SER A 142 28.29 21.59 3.15
CA SER A 142 29.35 21.07 2.27
C SER A 142 29.70 19.57 2.33
N ASN A 143 29.18 18.80 1.37
CA ASN A 143 29.97 17.85 0.59
C ASN A 143 29.25 17.51 -0.72
N MET A 144 29.77 18.03 -1.82
CA MET A 144 29.34 17.73 -3.20
C MET A 144 29.51 16.24 -3.50
N PRO A 145 28.50 15.53 -4.04
CA PRO A 145 28.73 14.22 -4.63
C PRO A 145 29.53 14.38 -5.94
N PRO A 146 30.30 13.35 -6.36
CA PRO A 146 30.99 13.40 -7.64
C PRO A 146 29.96 13.56 -8.76
N GLN A 147 30.20 14.55 -9.63
CA GLN A 147 29.38 14.87 -10.79
C GLN A 147 29.22 13.63 -11.70
N GLY A 148 28.19 12.82 -11.47
CA GLY A 148 27.61 12.03 -12.54
C GLY A 148 27.22 13.01 -13.63
N GLN A 149 27.71 12.78 -14.86
CA GLN A 149 27.43 13.63 -16.02
C GLN A 149 25.91 13.73 -16.22
N TYR A 150 25.33 14.76 -15.63
CA TYR A 150 24.03 15.25 -16.00
C TYR A 150 24.24 15.94 -17.35
N THR A 151 23.82 15.28 -18.42
CA THR A 151 23.65 15.91 -19.73
C THR A 151 22.24 16.51 -19.74
N PRO A 152 22.08 17.80 -19.39
CA PRO A 152 20.79 18.46 -19.54
C PRO A 152 20.33 18.34 -20.99
N LEU A 153 19.01 18.32 -21.19
CA LEU A 153 18.44 18.55 -22.51
C LEU A 153 19.09 19.81 -23.11
N PRO A 154 19.59 19.74 -24.36
CA PRO A 154 20.27 20.87 -24.97
C PRO A 154 19.35 22.08 -24.91
N SER A 155 19.85 23.22 -24.40
CA SER A 155 19.11 24.46 -24.32
C SER A 155 18.75 24.90 -25.74
N GLY A 156 17.54 24.53 -26.16
CA GLY A 156 17.05 24.81 -27.50
C GLY A 156 16.69 26.28 -27.65
N SER A 157 17.67 27.10 -28.02
CA SER A 157 17.41 28.22 -28.92
C SER A 157 18.16 27.91 -30.22
N ARG A 158 17.49 27.19 -31.11
CA ARG A 158 17.97 26.99 -32.48
C ARG A 158 17.26 28.01 -33.35
N GLU A 159 18.03 28.82 -34.08
CA GLU A 159 17.47 29.65 -35.15
C GLU A 159 16.70 28.78 -36.15
N LEU A 160 15.54 29.28 -36.61
CA LEU A 160 14.58 28.61 -37.50
C LEU A 160 15.17 28.06 -38.81
N THR A 161 16.41 28.41 -39.15
CA THR A 161 17.07 28.01 -40.41
C THR A 161 18.04 26.84 -40.25
N SER A 162 18.50 26.51 -39.03
CA SER A 162 19.52 25.47 -38.81
C SER A 162 18.92 24.08 -38.64
N HIS A 163 18.29 23.57 -39.69
CA HIS A 163 17.84 22.19 -39.78
C HIS A 163 18.93 21.30 -40.42
N ARG A 164 19.40 20.29 -39.68
CA ARG A 164 20.03 19.09 -40.25
C ARG A 164 19.13 17.93 -39.89
N GLY A 165 18.08 17.75 -40.69
CA GLY A 165 17.18 16.60 -40.55
C GLY A 165 17.87 15.34 -41.09
N VAL A 166 17.83 14.25 -40.33
CA VAL A 166 18.09 12.92 -40.84
C VAL A 166 16.73 12.22 -40.97
N LEU A 167 16.39 11.80 -42.20
CA LEU A 167 15.14 11.12 -42.49
C LEU A 167 15.23 9.64 -42.05
N GLY A 168 14.78 9.34 -40.85
CA GLY A 168 14.59 7.97 -40.36
C GLY A 168 13.13 7.56 -40.45
N LYS A 169 12.80 6.48 -41.17
CA LYS A 169 11.45 5.90 -41.14
C LYS A 169 11.26 5.12 -39.85
N CYS A 170 10.58 5.71 -38.86
CA CYS A 170 10.07 4.97 -37.71
C CYS A 170 8.86 4.14 -38.15
N ARG A 171 8.93 2.81 -38.03
CA ARG A 171 7.82 1.88 -38.32
C ARG A 171 7.13 1.39 -37.03
N TYR A 172 7.03 2.25 -36.02
CA TYR A 172 6.29 1.94 -34.82
C TYR A 172 5.12 2.92 -34.68
N VAL A 173 3.92 2.44 -35.03
CA VAL A 173 2.67 3.18 -34.81
C VAL A 173 2.06 2.64 -33.53
N TYR A 174 2.06 3.46 -32.49
CA TYR A 174 1.45 3.13 -31.20
C TYR A 174 -0.05 3.41 -31.26
N TYR A 175 -0.87 2.35 -31.27
CA TYR A 175 -2.33 2.45 -31.15
C TYR A 175 -2.75 2.14 -29.71
N GLY A 176 -2.61 3.11 -28.82
CA GLY A 176 -3.05 2.99 -27.42
C GLY A 176 -3.98 4.13 -27.02
N LYS A 177 -5.27 3.84 -26.86
CA LYS A 177 -6.30 4.77 -26.36
C LYS A 177 -6.24 5.01 -24.83
N HIS A 178 -5.22 4.50 -24.13
CA HIS A 178 -5.12 4.54 -22.66
C HIS A 178 -3.86 5.27 -22.15
N SER A 179 -3.17 6.03 -23.01
CA SER A 179 -2.07 6.86 -22.53
C SER A 179 -2.60 8.17 -21.96
N GLU A 180 -2.56 8.30 -20.63
CA GLU A 180 -2.84 9.54 -19.88
C GLU A 180 -2.01 10.75 -20.37
N GLY A 181 -0.89 10.49 -21.06
CA GLY A 181 0.05 11.52 -21.55
C GLY A 181 -0.42 12.31 -22.77
N ASN A 182 -1.49 11.91 -23.45
CA ASN A 182 -1.99 12.60 -24.66
C ASN A 182 -3.12 13.61 -24.37
N ARG A 183 -3.39 13.94 -23.10
CA ARG A 183 -4.54 14.76 -22.70
C ARG A 183 -4.49 16.22 -23.19
N PHE A 184 -3.35 16.69 -23.71
CA PHE A 184 -3.12 18.09 -24.09
C PHE A 184 -2.70 18.29 -25.55
N ILE A 185 -2.55 17.23 -26.35
CA ILE A 185 -2.26 17.38 -27.78
C ILE A 185 -3.58 17.62 -28.50
N ARG A 186 -3.72 18.79 -29.13
CA ARG A 186 -4.87 19.14 -29.96
C ARG A 186 -4.45 19.02 -31.44
N ASP A 187 -5.35 18.49 -32.26
CA ASP A 187 -5.09 18.13 -33.67
C ASP A 187 -4.80 19.31 -34.60
N ASP A 188 -4.88 20.55 -34.10
CA ASP A 188 -4.63 21.80 -34.82
C ASP A 188 -3.14 22.20 -34.90
N GLN A 189 -2.23 21.33 -34.47
CA GLN A 189 -0.76 21.55 -34.56
C GLN A 189 0.00 20.48 -35.35
N LEU A 190 -0.69 19.70 -36.20
CA LEU A 190 -0.07 18.72 -37.10
C LEU A 190 -0.03 19.21 -38.55
#